data_AF-A0A949UQ20-F1
#
_entry.id   AF-A0A949UQ20-F1
#
_cell.length_a   1.000
_cell.length_b   1.000
_cell.length_c   1.000
_cell.angle_alpha   90.00
_cell.angle_beta   90.00
_cell.angle_gamma   90.00
#
_symmetry.space_group_name_H-M   'P 1'
#
loop_
_entity.id
_entity.type
_entity.pdbx_description
1 polymer ?
#
loop_
_entity_poly.entity_id
_entity_poly.type
_entity_poly.pdbx_seq_one_letter_code
_entity_poly.pdbx_strand_id
1 'polypeptide(L)'
;MEEPGEHVLILNRKDENKIDYELRWYKDWWSWNLIDKNNFESVFKGETTVPKYINQVRNVLNGIMTELGPDEYRKKWVEHDFPIAEYEKLK
;
A
#
# COMPACT_ATOMS: atom_id res chain seq x y z
N MET A 1 -19.71 8.91 13.47
CA MET A 1 -18.31 9.01 12.99
C MET A 1 -18.40 8.71 11.51
N GLU A 2 -18.04 9.64 10.63
CA GLU A 2 -17.94 9.32 9.20
C GLU A 2 -16.73 8.40 9.06
N GLU A 3 -16.95 7.18 8.62
CA GLU A 3 -15.84 6.26 8.39
C GLU A 3 -14.95 6.83 7.27
N PRO A 4 -13.62 6.83 7.44
CA PRO A 4 -12.72 7.49 6.48
C PRO A 4 -12.62 6.78 5.11
N GLY A 5 -13.33 5.67 4.93
CA GLY A 5 -13.18 4.77 3.79
C GLY A 5 -11.86 4.01 3.80
N GLU A 6 -11.55 3.32 2.70
CA GLU A 6 -10.38 2.48 2.56
C GLU A 6 -9.76 2.62 1.16
N HIS A 7 -8.45 2.85 1.10
CA HIS A 7 -7.68 2.76 -0.14
C HIS A 7 -7.11 1.36 -0.31
N VAL A 8 -7.34 0.76 -1.47
CA VAL A 8 -6.84 -0.59 -1.80
C VAL A 8 -6.06 -0.51 -3.11
N LEU A 9 -4.79 -0.88 -3.06
CA LEU A 9 -3.94 -1.00 -4.25
C LEU A 9 -4.04 -2.41 -4.82
N ILE A 10 -4.62 -2.54 -6.00
CA ILE A 10 -4.71 -3.78 -6.75
C ILE A 10 -3.53 -3.86 -7.72
N LEU A 11 -2.84 -4.99 -7.74
CA LEU A 11 -1.70 -5.27 -8.61
C LEU A 11 -2.00 -6.51 -9.44
N ASN A 12 -1.99 -6.37 -10.76
CA ASN A 12 -2.18 -7.46 -11.70
C ASN A 12 -0.91 -7.65 -12.52
N ARG A 13 -0.18 -8.74 -12.28
CA ARG A 13 0.99 -9.08 -13.08
C ARG A 13 0.54 -9.49 -14.49
N LYS A 14 1.07 -8.81 -15.52
CA LYS A 14 0.78 -9.11 -16.93
C LYS A 14 1.75 -10.14 -17.49
N ASP A 15 3.02 -9.96 -17.18
CA ASP A 15 4.11 -10.84 -17.60
C ASP A 15 5.26 -10.80 -16.58
N GLU A 16 6.42 -11.31 -16.94
CA GLU A 16 7.59 -11.35 -16.07
C GLU A 16 8.04 -9.96 -15.60
N ASN A 17 7.86 -8.92 -16.41
CA ASN A 17 8.38 -7.59 -16.19
C ASN A 17 7.30 -6.52 -16.03
N LYS A 18 6.03 -6.77 -16.37
CA LYS A 18 4.95 -5.77 -16.35
C LYS A 18 3.88 -6.02 -15.29
N ILE A 19 3.41 -4.93 -14.70
CA ILE A 19 2.30 -4.92 -13.73
C ILE A 19 1.33 -3.79 -14.10
N ASP A 20 0.04 -4.13 -14.18
CA ASP A 20 -1.04 -3.15 -14.12
C ASP A 20 -1.39 -2.89 -12.66
N TYR A 21 -1.46 -1.63 -12.26
CA TYR A 21 -1.91 -1.24 -10.93
C TYR A 21 -3.18 -0.39 -11.01
N GLU A 22 -4.02 -0.53 -9.99
CA GLU A 22 -5.22 0.28 -9.78
C GLU A 22 -5.36 0.61 -8.29
N LEU A 23 -5.38 1.89 -7.96
CA LEU A 23 -5.73 2.39 -6.64
C LEU A 23 -7.24 2.61 -6.60
N ARG A 24 -7.91 1.86 -5.73
CA ARG A 24 -9.34 1.93 -5.51
C ARG A 24 -9.63 2.61 -4.18
N TRP A 25 -10.67 3.42 -4.13
CA TRP A 25 -11.21 3.96 -2.89
C TRP A 25 -12.60 3.36 -2.64
N TYR A 26 -12.78 2.80 -1.46
CA TYR A 26 -14.05 2.31 -0.95
C TYR A 26 -14.53 3.30 0.12
N LYS A 27 -15.82 3.63 0.09
CA LYS A 27 -16.44 4.53 1.08
C LYS A 27 -16.54 3.93 2.49
N ASP A 28 -16.24 2.64 2.64
CA ASP A 28 -16.38 1.82 3.84
C ASP A 28 -15.32 0.70 3.78
N TRP A 29 -15.14 -0.09 4.82
CA TRP A 29 -14.07 -1.09 4.94
C TRP A 29 -14.36 -2.34 4.10
N TRP A 30 -13.75 -2.37 2.92
CA TRP A 30 -13.76 -3.52 2.02
C TRP A 30 -13.02 -4.71 2.63
N SER A 31 -11.89 -4.48 3.30
CA SER A 31 -11.11 -5.55 3.95
C SER A 31 -11.90 -6.30 5.04
N TRP A 32 -12.98 -5.72 5.55
CA TRP A 32 -13.88 -6.31 6.54
C TRP A 32 -15.19 -6.83 5.94
N ASN A 33 -15.30 -6.87 4.60
CA ASN A 33 -16.50 -7.23 3.84
C ASN A 33 -17.74 -6.36 4.18
N LEU A 34 -17.56 -5.11 4.61
CA LEU A 34 -18.67 -4.20 4.93
C LEU A 34 -19.26 -3.52 3.68
N ILE A 35 -18.58 -3.64 2.54
CA ILE A 35 -18.99 -3.08 1.25
C ILE A 35 -18.76 -4.07 0.11
N ASP A 36 -19.62 -4.03 -0.90
CA ASP A 36 -19.46 -4.85 -2.10
C ASP A 36 -18.12 -4.56 -2.80
N LYS A 37 -17.45 -5.63 -3.23
CA LYS A 37 -16.14 -5.56 -3.87
C LYS A 37 -16.08 -4.71 -5.13
N ASN A 38 -17.22 -4.48 -5.80
CA ASN A 38 -17.33 -3.68 -7.01
C ASN A 38 -17.78 -2.24 -6.72
N ASN A 39 -18.13 -1.92 -5.48
CA ASN A 39 -18.56 -0.59 -5.08
C ASN A 39 -17.36 0.27 -4.65
N PHE A 40 -16.50 0.56 -5.63
CA PHE A 40 -15.31 1.40 -5.46
C PHE A 40 -15.24 2.49 -6.51
N GLU A 41 -14.50 3.55 -6.18
CA GLU A 41 -14.03 4.55 -7.12
C GLU A 41 -12.58 4.24 -7.54
N SER A 42 -12.29 4.28 -8.84
CA SER A 42 -10.93 4.13 -9.36
C SER A 42 -10.23 5.48 -9.28
N VAL A 43 -9.31 5.65 -8.32
CA VAL A 43 -8.61 6.91 -8.03
C VAL A 43 -7.42 7.10 -8.97
N PHE A 44 -6.69 6.02 -9.24
CA PHE A 44 -5.50 6.05 -10.07
C PHE A 44 -5.25 4.68 -10.70
N LYS A 45 -4.78 4.64 -11.94
CA LYS A 45 -4.44 3.39 -12.60
C LYS A 45 -3.36 3.58 -13.65
N GLY A 46 -2.63 2.53 -13.94
CA GLY A 46 -1.61 2.56 -14.98
C GLY A 46 -0.84 1.25 -15.09
N GLU A 47 0.16 1.27 -15.98
CA GLU A 47 1.12 0.19 -16.15
C GLU A 47 2.48 0.64 -15.62
N THR A 48 3.24 -0.28 -15.04
CA THR A 48 4.64 -0.10 -14.67
C THR A 48 5.40 -1.41 -14.83
N THR A 49 6.70 -1.38 -14.60
CA THR A 49 7.51 -2.60 -14.53
C THR A 49 7.64 -3.11 -13.10
N VAL A 50 7.82 -4.43 -12.95
CA VAL A 50 8.07 -5.08 -11.66
C VAL A 50 9.27 -4.43 -10.94
N PRO A 51 10.44 -4.21 -11.57
CA PRO A 51 11.58 -3.57 -10.90
C PRO A 51 11.26 -2.13 -10.46
N LYS A 52 10.53 -1.36 -11.28
CA LYS A 52 10.17 0.02 -10.95
C LYS A 52 9.22 0.08 -9.75
N TYR A 53 8.23 -0.82 -9.69
CA TYR A 53 7.33 -0.93 -8.54
C TYR A 53 8.08 -1.30 -7.25
N ILE A 54 8.92 -2.33 -7.30
CA ILE A 54 9.72 -2.77 -6.14
C ILE A 54 10.63 -1.64 -5.64
N ASN A 55 11.31 -0.93 -6.55
CA ASN A 55 12.15 0.21 -6.19
C ASN A 55 11.33 1.34 -5.54
N GLN A 56 10.13 1.60 -6.02
CA GLN A 56 9.25 2.60 -5.42
C GLN A 56 8.85 2.22 -3.98
N VAL A 57 8.47 0.96 -3.75
CA VAL A 57 8.15 0.45 -2.40
C VAL A 57 9.37 0.57 -1.48
N ARG A 58 10.56 0.17 -1.95
CA ARG A 58 11.81 0.29 -1.17
C ARG A 58 12.10 1.75 -0.82
N ASN A 59 11.95 2.67 -1.77
CA ASN A 59 12.20 4.10 -1.53
C ASN A 59 11.25 4.67 -0.47
N VAL A 60 9.96 4.30 -0.51
CA VAL A 60 8.99 4.73 0.50
C VAL A 60 9.34 4.17 1.88
N LEU A 61 9.68 2.88 1.98
CA LEU A 61 10.08 2.27 3.25
C LEU A 61 11.35 2.91 3.82
N ASN A 62 12.35 3.18 2.98
CA ASN A 62 13.56 3.91 3.37
C ASN A 62 13.25 5.32 3.86
N GLY A 63 12.33 6.04 3.19
CA GLY A 63 11.89 7.36 3.61
C GLY A 63 11.26 7.32 5.00
N ILE A 64 10.29 6.43 5.21
CA ILE A 64 9.62 6.24 6.51
C ILE A 64 10.64 5.92 7.61
N MET A 65 11.56 4.98 7.35
CA MET A 65 12.59 4.59 8.31
C MET A 65 13.54 5.74 8.65
N THR A 66 13.92 6.55 7.67
CA THR A 66 14.85 7.67 7.84
C THR A 66 14.19 8.85 8.56
N GLU A 67 12.93 9.14 8.24
CA GLU A 67 12.22 10.31 8.76
C GLU A 67 11.60 10.08 10.14
N LEU A 68 11.08 8.88 10.39
CA LEU A 68 10.33 8.56 11.61
C LEU A 68 11.09 7.54 12.48
N GLY A 69 11.63 6.50 11.84
CA GLY A 69 12.12 5.32 12.56
C GLY A 69 10.98 4.50 13.21
N PRO A 70 11.29 3.35 13.83
CA PRO A 70 10.28 2.41 14.31
C PRO A 70 9.38 2.97 15.43
N ASP A 71 9.95 3.74 16.36
CA ASP A 71 9.21 4.24 17.52
C ASP A 71 8.17 5.30 17.12
N GLU A 72 8.54 6.26 16.27
CA GLU A 72 7.58 7.28 15.79
C GLU A 72 6.59 6.69 14.80
N TYR A 73 6.98 5.68 14.01
CA TYR A 73 6.04 4.93 13.19
C TYR A 73 4.95 4.29 14.05
N ARG A 74 5.34 3.58 15.12
CA ARG A 74 4.38 2.96 16.04
C ARG A 74 3.44 3.98 16.70
N LYS A 75 3.89 5.20 17.00
CA LYS A 75 3.00 6.24 17.55
C LYS A 75 1.91 6.68 16.56
N LYS A 76 2.19 6.66 15.26
CA LYS A 76 1.25 7.05 14.21
C LYS A 76 0.29 5.92 13.82
N TRP A 77 0.76 4.68 13.83
CA TRP A 77 -0.02 3.51 13.40
C TRP A 77 -0.45 2.57 14.52
N VAL A 78 -0.13 2.91 15.78
CA VAL A 78 -0.52 2.38 17.12
C VAL A 78 -0.50 0.86 17.30
N GLU A 79 -1.16 0.12 16.41
CA GLU A 79 -1.31 -1.33 16.40
C GLU A 79 -0.36 -2.02 15.41
N HIS A 80 0.37 -1.25 14.59
CA HIS A 80 1.29 -1.79 13.61
C HIS A 80 2.73 -1.34 13.87
N ASP A 81 3.59 -2.31 14.20
CA ASP A 81 5.03 -2.10 14.27
C ASP A 81 5.60 -1.89 12.86
N PHE A 82 6.68 -1.12 12.77
CA PHE A 82 7.40 -0.99 11.51
C PHE A 82 7.96 -2.38 11.11
N PRO A 83 7.79 -2.82 9.84
CA PRO A 83 8.14 -4.17 9.40
C PRO A 83 9.66 -4.31 9.22
N ILE A 84 10.40 -4.33 10.32
CA ILE A 84 11.87 -4.29 10.32
C ILE A 84 12.47 -5.53 9.66
N ALA A 85 11.85 -6.71 9.83
CA ALA A 85 12.35 -7.95 9.26
C ALA A 85 12.27 -7.94 7.71
N GLU A 86 11.20 -7.39 7.15
CA GLU A 86 11.04 -7.20 5.71
C GLU A 86 11.96 -6.10 5.19
N TYR A 87 12.07 -5.00 5.93
CA TYR A 87 12.95 -3.89 5.60
C TYR A 87 14.42 -4.33 5.46
N GLU A 88 14.93 -5.13 6.39
CA GLU A 88 16.31 -5.62 6.34
C GLU A 88 16.57 -6.55 5.14
N LYS A 89 15.54 -7.25 4.62
CA LYS A 89 15.66 -8.06 3.39
C LYS A 89 15.76 -7.22 2.11
N LEU A 90 15.49 -5.92 2.19
CA LEU A 90 15.53 -4.99 1.06
C LEU A 90 16.87 -4.28 0.88
N LYS A 91 17.76 -4.37 1.88
CA LYS A 91 19.16 -3.90 1.80
C LYS A 91 19.99 -4.82 0.90
#